data_AF-A0A1F9KPJ9-F1
#
_entry.id   AF-A0A1F9KPJ9-F1
#
_cell.length_a   1.000
_cell.length_b   1.000
_cell.length_c   1.000
_cell.angle_alpha   90.00
_cell.angle_beta   90.00
_cell.angle_gamma   90.00
#
_symmetry.space_group_name_H-M   'P 1'
#
loop_
_entity.id
_entity.type
_entity.pdbx_description
1 polymer ?
#
loop_
_entity_poly.entity_id
_entity_poly.type
_entity_poly.pdbx_seq_one_letter_code
_entity_poly.pdbx_strand_id
1 'polypeptide(L)'
;MTNEFLYAAYRLTCEFEHANKHRIALCGTGFFVKNTDGQLCLITNRHMIEPNYKRSDAEYAGYSFRRMEVTGKKRDPASDLPVADQQFEFVGFRTWLSDTYENDVVCLNDFLVAEKRGSTSSAIDYHIPYDLLATDKQYSQKLP
;
A
#
# COMPACT_ATOMS: atom_id res chain seq x y z
N MET A 1 -9.20 -4.62 -24.48
CA MET A 1 -9.06 -3.54 -23.48
C MET A 1 -7.62 -3.53 -23.02
N THR A 2 -6.85 -2.55 -23.49
CA THR A 2 -5.55 -2.21 -22.93
C THR A 2 -5.79 -1.47 -21.62
N ASN A 3 -5.12 -1.86 -20.54
CA ASN A 3 -5.23 -1.16 -19.27
C ASN A 3 -4.62 0.24 -19.46
N GLU A 4 -5.45 1.28 -19.55
CA GLU A 4 -5.00 2.64 -19.90
C GLU A 4 -4.24 3.33 -18.76
N PHE A 5 -4.24 2.73 -17.57
CA PHE A 5 -3.62 3.29 -16.37
C PHE A 5 -2.79 2.23 -15.65
N LEU A 6 -1.57 2.63 -15.28
CA LEU A 6 -0.70 1.87 -14.40
C LEU A 6 -0.87 2.37 -12.97
N TYR A 7 -1.18 1.45 -12.07
CA TYR A 7 -1.30 1.75 -10.65
C TYR A 7 0.08 2.03 -10.06
N ALA A 8 0.23 3.15 -9.35
CA ALA A 8 1.43 3.41 -8.58
C ALA A 8 1.49 2.45 -7.38
N ALA A 9 2.64 1.79 -7.20
CA ALA A 9 2.93 1.03 -6.01
C ALA A 9 3.23 1.99 -4.85
N TYR A 10 2.60 1.76 -3.70
CA TYR A 10 2.87 2.49 -2.47
C TYR A 10 3.61 1.57 -1.50
N ARG A 11 4.61 2.13 -0.81
CA ARG A 11 5.24 1.44 0.31
C ARG A 11 4.30 1.53 1.51
N LEU A 12 3.98 0.38 2.08
CA LEU A 12 3.20 0.26 3.30
C LEU A 12 4.12 -0.10 4.46
N THR A 13 3.91 0.53 5.60
CA THR A 13 4.54 0.16 6.87
C THR A 13 3.44 -0.06 7.89
N CYS A 14 3.22 -1.32 8.26
CA CYS A 14 2.20 -1.73 9.23
C CYS A 14 2.85 -1.98 10.58
N GLU A 15 2.44 -1.23 11.59
CA GLU A 15 2.90 -1.44 12.96
C GLU A 15 1.92 -2.32 13.72
N PHE A 16 2.49 -3.21 14.52
CA PHE A 16 1.75 -4.05 15.44
C PHE A 16 2.27 -3.88 16.86
N GLU A 17 1.38 -4.00 17.83
CA GLU A 17 1.70 -3.91 19.26
C GLU A 17 1.21 -5.16 19.99
N HIS A 18 2.10 -5.76 20.78
CA HIS A 18 1.79 -6.84 21.70
C HIS A 18 1.35 -6.28 23.07
N ALA A 19 0.66 -7.08 23.88
CA ALA A 19 0.13 -6.65 25.19
C ALA A 19 1.21 -6.08 26.14
N ASN A 20 2.46 -6.55 26.03
CA ASN A 20 3.61 -6.06 26.78
C ASN A 20 4.24 -4.77 26.22
N LYS A 21 3.57 -4.09 25.29
CA LYS A 21 4.05 -2.87 24.60
C LYS A 21 5.26 -3.06 23.69
N HIS A 22 5.67 -4.29 23.43
CA HIS A 22 6.63 -4.57 22.36
C HIS A 22 5.99 -4.30 20.99
N ARG A 23 6.77 -3.73 20.07
CA ARG A 23 6.31 -3.30 18.75
C ARG A 23 7.14 -3.93 17.66
N ILE A 24 6.47 -4.27 16.58
CA ILE A 24 7.09 -4.70 15.32
C ILE A 24 6.50 -3.91 14.17
N ALA A 25 7.24 -3.84 13.07
CA ALA A 25 6.78 -3.23 11.83
C ALA A 25 7.02 -4.19 10.67
N LEU A 26 5.99 -4.34 9.83
CA LEU A 26 6.09 -5.03 8.55
C LEU A 26 6.09 -4.02 7.42
N CYS A 27 6.93 -4.25 6.41
CA CYS A 27 7.03 -3.43 5.22
C CYS A 27 6.61 -4.23 4.00
N GLY A 28 5.80 -3.61 3.15
CA GLY A 28 5.30 -4.24 1.94
C GLY A 28 4.80 -3.21 0.94
N THR A 29 4.04 -3.69 -0.04
CA THR A 29 3.55 -2.88 -1.15
C THR A 29 2.02 -2.93 -1.21
N GLY A 30 1.39 -1.83 -1.60
CA GLY A 30 -0.03 -1.84 -1.94
C GLY A 30 -0.35 -0.93 -3.12
N PHE A 31 -1.56 -1.10 -3.65
CA PHE A 31 -2.06 -0.39 -4.82
C PHE A 31 -3.45 0.15 -4.51
N PHE A 32 -3.69 1.42 -4.84
CA PHE A 32 -5.04 1.96 -4.79
C PHE A 32 -5.78 1.66 -6.07
N VAL A 33 -7.02 1.18 -5.93
CA VAL A 33 -7.94 0.91 -7.03
C VAL A 33 -9.31 1.51 -6.70
N LYS A 34 -10.11 1.83 -7.72
CA LYS A 34 -11.54 2.08 -7.52
C LYS A 34 -12.32 0.81 -7.86
N ASN A 35 -13.21 0.39 -6.97
CA ASN A 35 -14.12 -0.72 -7.27
C ASN A 35 -15.24 -0.27 -8.23
N THR A 36 -16.13 -1.20 -8.57
CA THR A 36 -17.28 -0.94 -9.46
C THR A 36 -18.26 0.11 -8.93
N ASP A 37 -18.28 0.31 -7.61
CA ASP A 37 -19.11 1.30 -6.93
C ASP A 37 -18.39 2.66 -6.79
N GLY A 38 -17.20 2.79 -7.38
CA GLY A 38 -16.38 4.00 -7.32
C GLY A 38 -15.68 4.25 -5.99
N GLN A 39 -15.74 3.30 -5.04
CA GLN A 39 -15.08 3.38 -3.75
C GLN A 39 -13.58 3.14 -3.91
N LEU A 40 -12.77 3.91 -3.18
CA LEU A 40 -11.33 3.73 -3.15
C LEU A 40 -10.96 2.57 -2.23
N CYS A 41 -10.19 1.63 -2.76
CA CYS A 41 -9.70 0.45 -2.07
C CYS A 41 -8.18 0.41 -2.12
N LEU A 42 -7.53 0.00 -1.03
CA LEU A 42 -6.12 -0.36 -1.01
C LEU A 42 -6.00 -1.88 -1.08
N ILE A 43 -5.37 -2.38 -2.12
CA ILE A 43 -5.05 -3.80 -2.29
C ILE A 43 -3.61 -4.04 -1.83
N THR A 44 -3.42 -5.01 -0.95
CA THR A 44 -2.09 -5.45 -0.49
C THR A 44 -2.11 -6.94 -0.13
N ASN A 45 -1.02 -7.47 0.40
CA ASN A 45 -0.95 -8.83 0.89
C ASN A 45 -1.61 -8.96 2.26
N ARG A 46 -2.29 -10.09 2.50
CA ARG A 46 -3.00 -10.36 3.76
C ARG A 46 -2.03 -10.41 4.95
N HIS A 47 -0.82 -10.92 4.75
CA HIS A 47 0.20 -10.94 5.81
C HIS A 47 0.62 -9.54 6.30
N MET A 48 0.34 -8.47 5.54
CA MET A 48 0.59 -7.09 5.99
C MET A 48 -0.37 -6.63 7.08
N ILE A 49 -1.54 -7.26 7.20
CA ILE A 49 -2.59 -6.93 8.18
C ILE A 49 -2.74 -8.03 9.22
N GLU A 50 -2.42 -9.27 8.84
CA GLU A 50 -2.44 -10.45 9.70
C GLU A 50 -1.05 -11.10 9.71
N PRO A 51 -0.14 -10.69 10.62
CA PRO A 51 1.25 -11.16 10.61
C PRO A 51 1.36 -12.68 10.85
N ASN A 52 0.35 -13.28 11.48
CA ASN A 52 0.25 -14.74 11.71
C ASN A 52 -0.35 -15.52 10.53
N TYR A 53 -0.72 -14.88 9.41
CA TYR A 53 -1.56 -15.50 8.37
C TYR A 53 -0.99 -16.81 7.80
N LYS A 54 0.30 -16.83 7.44
CA LYS A 54 1.00 -18.01 6.89
C LYS A 54 2.06 -18.57 7.82
N ARG A 55 2.17 -17.99 9.01
CA ARG A 55 3.14 -18.35 10.03
C ARG A 55 2.37 -18.47 11.33
N SER A 56 2.01 -19.71 11.67
CA SER A 56 1.47 -20.04 13.00
C SER A 56 2.58 -20.12 14.05
N ASP A 57 3.72 -19.46 13.83
CA ASP A 57 4.80 -19.45 14.79
C ASP A 57 4.42 -18.56 15.97
N ALA A 58 4.96 -18.89 17.15
CA ALA A 58 4.72 -18.13 18.37
C ALA A 58 5.25 -16.68 18.30
N GLU A 59 5.98 -16.33 17.23
CA GLU A 59 6.67 -15.05 17.09
C GLU A 59 5.70 -13.86 17.01
N TYR A 60 4.62 -13.99 16.24
CA TYR A 60 3.63 -12.91 16.08
C TYR A 60 2.32 -13.16 16.83
N ALA A 61 2.26 -14.22 17.65
CA ALA A 61 1.13 -14.48 18.52
C ALA A 61 0.91 -13.31 19.50
N GLY A 62 -0.34 -12.86 19.63
CA GLY A 62 -0.72 -11.77 20.55
C GLY A 62 -0.39 -10.35 20.07
N TYR A 63 0.18 -10.18 18.88
CA TYR A 63 0.30 -8.86 18.25
C TYR A 63 -1.03 -8.43 17.64
N SER A 64 -1.35 -7.16 17.83
CA SER A 64 -2.55 -6.52 17.27
C SER A 64 -2.15 -5.37 16.36
N PHE A 65 -2.90 -5.18 15.27
CA PHE A 65 -2.67 -4.09 14.33
C PHE A 65 -2.83 -2.74 15.05
N ARG A 66 -1.87 -1.83 14.85
CA ARG A 66 -1.86 -0.52 15.49
C ARG A 66 -2.11 0.60 14.49
N ARG A 67 -1.28 0.69 13.44
CA ARG A 67 -1.36 1.74 12.43
C ARG A 67 -0.70 1.30 11.13
N MET A 68 -1.10 1.92 10.03
CA MET A 68 -0.45 1.78 8.73
C MET A 68 -0.03 3.15 8.22
N GLU A 69 1.25 3.27 7.92
CA GLU A 69 1.79 4.39 7.17
C GLU A 69 1.89 3.99 5.69
N VAL A 70 1.41 4.86 4.82
CA VAL A 70 1.48 4.71 3.37
C VAL A 70 2.40 5.78 2.83
N THR A 71 3.41 5.37 2.07
CA THR A 71 4.36 6.26 1.39
C THR A 71 4.25 6.07 -0.11
N GLY A 72 3.99 7.16 -0.82
CA GLY A 72 3.95 7.20 -2.29
C GLY A 72 4.68 8.42 -2.83
N LYS A 73 4.43 8.75 -4.10
CA LYS A 73 4.94 9.96 -4.74
C LYS A 73 3.82 10.95 -5.02
N LYS A 74 4.09 12.25 -4.87
CA LYS A 74 3.28 13.33 -5.43
C LYS A 74 3.59 13.46 -6.90
N ARG A 75 2.55 13.61 -7.71
CA ARG A 75 2.65 13.99 -9.12
C ARG A 75 2.91 15.50 -9.22
N ASP A 76 3.77 15.89 -10.15
CA ASP A 76 3.84 17.27 -10.63
C ASP A 76 2.75 17.52 -11.67
N PRO A 77 1.80 18.46 -11.44
CA PRO A 77 0.72 18.73 -12.39
C PRO A 77 1.19 19.22 -13.78
N ALA A 78 2.41 19.73 -13.89
CA ALA A 78 2.95 20.23 -15.15
C ALA A 78 3.59 19.14 -16.01
N SER A 79 4.34 18.23 -15.40
CA SER A 79 5.11 17.19 -16.10
C SER A 79 4.53 15.78 -15.97
N ASP A 80 3.57 15.58 -15.08
CA ASP A 80 3.02 14.28 -14.68
C ASP A 80 4.03 13.31 -14.03
N LEU A 81 5.24 13.81 -13.74
CA LEU A 81 6.31 13.03 -13.14
C LEU A 81 6.19 12.99 -11.60
N PRO A 82 6.69 11.92 -10.96
CA PRO A 82 6.78 11.84 -9.50
C PRO A 82 7.88 12.78 -8.96
N VAL A 83 7.54 13.74 -8.10
CA VAL A 83 8.48 14.79 -7.66
C VAL A 83 8.85 14.77 -6.17
N ALA A 84 7.97 14.32 -5.30
CA ALA A 84 8.21 14.31 -3.85
C ALA A 84 7.57 13.11 -3.18
N ASP A 85 8.12 12.66 -2.06
CA ASP A 85 7.44 11.68 -1.23
C ASP A 85 6.19 12.30 -0.61
N GLN A 86 5.10 11.54 -0.60
CA GLN A 86 3.94 11.81 0.22
C GLN A 86 3.74 10.68 1.21
N GLN A 87 3.41 11.04 2.44
CA GLN A 87 3.10 10.11 3.49
C GLN A 87 1.76 10.44 4.09
N PHE A 88 0.97 9.41 4.33
CA PHE A 88 -0.29 9.52 5.06
C PHE A 88 -0.48 8.29 5.94
N GLU A 89 -1.24 8.46 7.01
CA GLU A 89 -1.52 7.39 7.96
C GLU A 89 -2.99 6.99 7.84
N PHE A 90 -3.24 5.68 7.82
CA PHE A 90 -4.59 5.14 7.89
C PHE A 90 -4.96 4.82 9.33
N VAL A 91 -6.08 5.40 9.76
CA VAL A 91 -6.67 5.17 11.08
C VAL A 91 -8.03 4.50 10.92
N GLY A 92 -8.09 3.21 11.25
CA GLY A 92 -9.28 2.40 11.04
C GLY A 92 -9.53 2.09 9.56
N PHE A 93 -10.01 0.88 9.28
CA PHE A 93 -10.42 0.41 7.97
C PHE A 93 -11.23 -0.87 8.13
N ARG A 94 -11.96 -1.25 7.08
CA ARG A 94 -12.52 -2.58 6.94
C ARG A 94 -11.63 -3.42 6.05
N THR A 95 -11.53 -4.70 6.38
CA THR A 95 -10.79 -5.71 5.60
C THR A 95 -11.77 -6.61 4.87
N TRP A 96 -11.44 -6.90 3.62
CA TRP A 96 -12.09 -7.94 2.83
C TRP A 96 -11.01 -8.94 2.45
N LEU A 97 -11.18 -10.17 2.94
CA LEU A 97 -10.24 -11.26 2.74
C LEU A 97 -10.81 -12.20 1.68
N SER A 98 -9.93 -12.83 0.91
CA SER A 98 -10.31 -13.95 0.05
C SER A 98 -10.69 -15.16 0.91
N ASP A 99 -11.77 -15.86 0.52
CA ASP A 99 -12.17 -17.12 1.15
C ASP A 99 -11.18 -18.26 0.86
N THR A 100 -10.41 -18.16 -0.23
CA THR A 100 -9.29 -19.06 -0.54
C THR A 100 -8.06 -18.68 0.29
N TYR A 101 -7.58 -19.59 1.14
CA TYR A 101 -6.43 -19.40 2.04
C TYR A 101 -5.09 -19.25 1.31
N GLU A 102 -4.97 -19.73 0.08
CA GLU A 102 -3.74 -19.59 -0.70
C GLU A 102 -3.56 -18.15 -1.19
N ASN A 103 -4.67 -17.41 -1.32
CA ASN A 103 -4.68 -16.03 -1.79
C ASN A 103 -4.20 -15.11 -0.68
N ASP A 104 -2.95 -14.67 -0.81
CA ASP A 104 -2.36 -13.66 0.05
C ASP A 104 -2.70 -12.26 -0.43
N VAL A 105 -3.99 -11.96 -0.45
CA VAL A 105 -4.56 -10.69 -0.89
C VAL A 105 -5.59 -10.23 0.12
N VAL A 106 -5.52 -8.95 0.48
CA VAL A 106 -6.54 -8.25 1.27
C VAL A 106 -6.88 -6.94 0.58
N CYS A 107 -8.18 -6.63 0.58
CA CYS A 107 -8.69 -5.33 0.20
C CYS A 107 -9.05 -4.55 1.47
N LEU A 108 -8.56 -3.32 1.55
CA LEU A 108 -8.83 -2.38 2.62
C LEU A 108 -9.70 -1.25 2.08
N ASN A 109 -10.82 -0.99 2.71
CA ASN A 109 -11.70 0.14 2.37
C ASN A 109 -12.23 0.82 3.63
N ASP A 110 -13.04 1.87 3.45
CA ASP A 110 -13.57 2.69 4.54
C ASP A 110 -12.47 3.22 5.49
N PHE A 111 -11.26 3.49 4.95
CA PHE A 111 -10.15 4.00 5.74
C PHE A 111 -10.27 5.50 5.96
N LEU A 112 -9.90 5.95 7.16
CA LEU A 112 -9.73 7.37 7.43
C LEU A 112 -8.27 7.75 7.23
N VAL A 113 -8.04 8.81 6.47
CA VAL A 113 -6.71 9.36 6.25
C VAL A 113 -6.43 10.41 7.33
N ALA A 114 -5.50 10.12 8.22
CA ALA A 114 -4.98 11.11 9.15
C ALA A 114 -3.84 11.87 8.46
N GLU A 115 -4.05 13.18 8.23
CA GLU A 115 -2.97 14.04 7.76
C GLU A 115 -1.92 14.19 8.87
N LYS A 116 -0.68 13.78 8.58
CA LYS A 116 0.46 14.20 9.40
C LYS A 116 0.60 15.72 9.29
N ARG A 117 0.87 16.39 10.42
CA ARG A 117 1.10 17.84 10.49
C ARG A 117 2.06 18.29 9.37
N GLY A 118 1.60 19.21 8.52
CA GLY A 118 2.36 19.78 7.41
C GLY A 118 2.09 19.17 6.03
N SER A 119 1.23 18.15 5.93
CA SER A 119 0.79 17.62 4.64
C SER A 119 -0.33 18.48 4.06
N THR A 120 -0.10 19.08 2.89
CA THR A 120 -1.15 19.74 2.11
C THR A 120 -1.79 18.72 1.16
N SER A 121 -3.06 18.43 1.42
CA SER A 121 -3.97 17.60 0.62
C SER A 121 -3.65 16.11 0.60
N SER A 122 -4.50 15.33 1.28
CA SER A 122 -4.62 13.86 1.21
C SER A 122 -5.17 13.34 -0.13
N ALA A 123 -4.71 13.87 -1.25
CA ALA A 123 -5.10 13.33 -2.55
C ALA A 123 -4.24 12.10 -2.85
N ILE A 124 -4.86 10.93 -2.82
CA ILE A 124 -4.22 9.69 -3.31
C ILE A 124 -4.17 9.81 -4.84
N ASP A 125 -2.99 10.14 -5.36
CA ASP A 125 -2.72 10.30 -6.79
C ASP A 125 -2.09 9.02 -7.35
N TYR A 126 -2.82 8.35 -8.24
CA TYR A 126 -2.44 7.11 -8.91
C TYR A 126 -2.15 7.39 -10.38
N HIS A 127 -0.94 7.89 -10.67
CA HIS A 127 -0.48 8.11 -12.03
C HIS A 127 1.01 7.78 -12.16
N ILE A 128 1.34 6.79 -13.00
CA ILE A 128 2.70 6.59 -13.51
C ILE A 128 2.64 6.72 -15.03
N PRO A 129 3.29 7.76 -15.61
CA PRO A 129 3.46 7.88 -17.05
C PRO A 129 4.09 6.63 -17.67
N TYR A 130 3.59 6.19 -18.82
CA TYR A 130 4.05 4.96 -19.49
C TYR A 130 5.53 5.03 -19.92
N ASP A 131 6.03 6.23 -20.22
CA ASP A 131 7.42 6.49 -20.60
C ASP A 131 8.42 6.31 -19.43
N LEU A 132 7.94 6.26 -18.18
CA LEU A 132 8.77 5.88 -17.03
C LEU A 132 8.93 4.36 -16.87
N LEU A 133 8.23 3.56 -17.65
CA LEU A 133 8.40 2.11 -17.61
C LEU A 133 9.72 1.69 -18.22
N ALA A 134 10.31 0.66 -17.61
CA ALA A 134 11.40 -0.06 -18.23
C ALA A 134 10.92 -0.70 -19.55
N THR A 135 11.54 -0.30 -20.63
CA THR A 135 11.37 -0.85 -21.98
C THR A 135 12.24 -2.10 -22.15
N ASP A 136 11.89 -2.95 -23.12
CA ASP A 136 12.71 -4.11 -23.49
C ASP A 136 14.17 -3.73 -23.82
N LYS A 137 14.36 -2.51 -24.37
CA LYS A 137 15.68 -1.96 -24.65
C LYS A 137 16.50 -1.72 -23.38
N GLN A 138 15.87 -1.25 -22.30
CA GLN A 138 16.53 -1.06 -21.00
C GLN A 138 16.85 -2.40 -20.33
N TYR A 139 16.00 -3.43 -20.48
CA TYR A 139 16.29 -4.78 -19.98
C TYR A 139 17.40 -5.48 -20.76
N SER A 140 17.46 -5.25 -22.07
CA SER A 140 18.46 -5.87 -22.96
C SER A 140 19.87 -5.29 -22.79
N GLN A 141 19.96 -4.08 -22.21
CA GLN A 141 21.22 -3.53 -21.75
C GLN A 141 21.50 -4.12 -20.37
N LYS A 142 22.44 -5.07 -20.29
CA LYS A 142 22.90 -5.62 -19.01
C LYS A 142 23.13 -4.47 -18.03
N LEU A 143 22.46 -4.52 -16.89
CA LEU A 143 22.78 -3.65 -15.76
C LEU A 143 24.29 -3.77 -15.50
N PRO A 144 25.02 -2.64 -15.37
CA PRO A 144 26.46 -2.66 -15.14
C PRO A 144 26.84 -3.44 -13.87
#